data_AF-A0A7R9D1C3-F1
#
_entry.id   AF-A0A7R9D1C3-F1
#
_cell.length_a   1.000
_cell.length_b   1.000
_cell.length_c   1.000
_cell.angle_alpha   90.00
_cell.angle_beta   90.00
_cell.angle_gamma   90.00
#
_symmetry.space_group_name_H-M   'P 1'
#
loop_
_entity.id
_entity.type
_entity.pdbx_description
1 polymer ?
#
loop_
_entity_poly.entity_id
_entity_poly.type
_entity_poly.pdbx_seq_one_letter_code
_entity_poly.pdbx_strand_id
1 'polypeptide(L)'
;MACVPLRHGCEDHWTWNRRDRSHEVRFVCSPFPSPAKPILFSLEMTVTVDQYLDNYPPSTPERKFWVRLYGPGLRVAYFHPNWSSGTAGVRGTRVLNNGRYYWEVCVSQRVFGTSMMFGVGTRRARLHVDAFMNLLGEDEQGWGLSHKGLLWHGGRWTHYTKPFRENVATTVGVLFDGIAGTITYYKDGINLGVAFKGLHEVREPLYPIVCSTAAKTEMTLAVMKRDFVNLQDRCRAVILKRVRSPNQLDRLRLPARIKAYLGEPMSETVQPFQPVNKYVLNSM
;
A
#
# COMPACT_ATOMS: atom_id res chain seq x y z
N MET A 1 -18.79 10.74 -15.51
CA MET A 1 -18.18 9.95 -14.41
C MET A 1 -16.99 9.18 -14.97
N ALA A 2 -15.80 9.35 -14.39
CA ALA A 2 -14.66 8.51 -14.75
C ALA A 2 -14.94 7.05 -14.34
N CYS A 3 -14.71 6.11 -15.24
CA CYS A 3 -14.94 4.70 -14.99
C CYS A 3 -13.81 4.13 -14.13
N VAL A 4 -14.13 3.66 -12.91
CA VAL A 4 -13.17 2.97 -12.05
C VAL A 4 -12.66 1.71 -12.76
N PRO A 5 -11.33 1.48 -12.85
CA PRO A 5 -10.78 0.25 -13.40
C PRO A 5 -11.30 -1.00 -12.70
N LEU A 6 -11.37 -2.11 -13.44
CA LEU A 6 -11.90 -3.38 -12.92
C LEU A 6 -13.34 -3.26 -12.36
N ARG A 7 -14.20 -2.44 -12.99
CA ARG A 7 -15.60 -2.22 -12.58
C ARG A 7 -16.42 -3.51 -12.39
N HIS A 8 -16.09 -4.56 -13.15
CA HIS A 8 -16.75 -5.86 -13.08
C HIS A 8 -16.00 -6.88 -12.20
N GLY A 9 -14.91 -6.47 -11.55
CA GLY A 9 -14.13 -7.29 -10.63
C GLY A 9 -14.78 -7.40 -9.24
N CYS A 10 -14.03 -7.99 -8.32
CA CYS A 10 -14.41 -8.12 -6.92
C CYS A 10 -13.75 -7.03 -6.07
N GLU A 11 -14.35 -6.72 -4.91
CA GLU A 11 -13.66 -5.95 -3.88
C GLU A 11 -12.42 -6.71 -3.40
N ASP A 12 -11.37 -5.97 -3.08
CA ASP A 12 -10.21 -6.48 -2.37
C ASP A 12 -10.09 -5.79 -1.00
N HIS A 13 -9.50 -6.48 -0.03
CA HIS A 13 -9.53 -6.10 1.39
C HIS A 13 -8.18 -6.24 2.07
N TRP A 14 -7.09 -6.19 1.29
CA TRP A 14 -5.75 -6.14 1.85
C TRP A 14 -5.50 -4.81 2.58
N THR A 15 -4.41 -4.78 3.35
CA THR A 15 -4.11 -3.73 4.32
C THR A 15 -2.64 -3.35 4.29
N TRP A 16 -2.25 -2.24 4.92
CA TRP A 16 -0.83 -1.98 5.17
C TRP A 16 -0.27 -3.00 6.17
N ASN A 17 0.95 -3.46 5.90
CA ASN A 17 1.60 -4.49 6.69
C ASN A 17 2.21 -3.88 7.98
N ARG A 18 1.77 -4.37 9.15
CA ARG A 18 2.27 -3.90 10.46
C ARG A 18 3.77 -4.16 10.68
N ARG A 19 4.32 -5.18 10.02
CA ARG A 19 5.72 -5.62 10.16
C ARG A 19 6.62 -5.00 9.09
N ASP A 20 6.09 -4.80 7.89
CA ASP A 20 6.85 -4.25 6.76
C ASP A 20 6.61 -2.75 6.62
N ARG A 21 7.13 -1.98 7.59
CA ARG A 21 7.08 -0.52 7.64
C ARG A 21 8.34 0.05 8.29
N SER A 22 8.65 1.32 8.06
CA SER A 22 9.79 1.98 8.72
C SER A 22 9.63 2.04 10.23
N HIS A 23 10.67 1.65 10.95
CA HIS A 23 10.76 1.69 12.41
C HIS A 23 11.68 2.84 12.83
N GLU A 24 11.39 3.49 13.97
CA GLU A 24 12.37 4.40 14.55
C GLU A 24 13.56 3.59 15.05
N VAL A 25 14.77 3.92 14.56
CA VAL A 25 16.00 3.33 15.08
C VAL A 25 16.26 3.98 16.43
N ARG A 26 16.29 3.18 17.50
CA ARG A 26 16.77 3.66 18.79
C ARG A 26 18.27 3.94 18.66
N PHE A 27 18.65 5.21 18.66
CA PHE A 27 19.99 5.55 19.12
C PHE A 27 20.02 5.22 20.61
N VAL A 28 20.69 4.12 20.98
CA VAL A 28 21.14 3.97 22.36
C VAL A 28 22.21 5.03 22.51
N CYS A 29 21.86 6.18 23.07
CA CYS A 29 22.84 7.17 23.49
C CYS A 29 23.79 6.50 24.47
N SER A 30 25.00 6.14 24.03
CA SER A 30 26.13 6.01 24.93
C SER A 30 26.34 7.37 25.61
N PRO A 31 26.51 7.43 26.93
CA PRO A 31 26.65 8.70 27.63
C PRO A 31 28.01 9.30 27.30
N PHE A 32 28.05 10.20 26.33
CA PHE A 32 29.12 11.18 26.20
C PHE A 32 28.50 12.59 26.11
N PRO A 33 29.11 13.59 26.75
CA PRO A 33 28.47 14.88 26.95
C PRO A 33 28.47 15.73 25.68
N SER A 34 27.36 16.47 25.53
CA SER A 34 27.00 17.57 24.61
C SER A 34 28.13 18.61 24.34
N PRO A 35 27.99 19.62 23.43
CA PRO A 35 26.79 20.02 22.65
C PRO A 35 27.02 20.45 21.18
N ALA A 36 25.99 20.28 20.35
CA ALA A 36 25.68 21.21 19.25
C ALA A 36 24.18 21.14 18.92
N LYS A 37 23.46 22.24 19.14
CA LYS A 37 22.05 22.39 18.79
C LYS A 37 21.89 22.50 17.27
N PRO A 38 20.92 21.84 16.62
CA PRO A 38 20.45 22.27 15.31
C PRO A 38 19.36 23.34 15.45
N ILE A 39 19.37 24.26 14.50
CA ILE A 39 18.53 25.44 14.38
C ILE A 39 17.08 25.03 14.08
N LEU A 40 16.15 25.50 14.91
CA LEU A 40 14.70 25.43 14.68
C LEU A 40 14.32 26.47 13.62
N PHE A 41 13.76 26.05 12.50
CA PHE A 41 12.85 26.91 11.72
C PHE A 41 11.42 26.51 12.10
N SER A 42 10.86 27.23 13.05
CA SER A 42 9.43 27.21 13.38
C SER A 42 8.68 28.07 12.37
N LEU A 43 7.82 27.44 11.56
CA LEU A 43 6.68 28.11 10.95
C LEU A 43 5.46 27.69 11.75
N GLU A 44 4.96 28.61 12.57
CA GLU A 44 3.68 28.49 13.25
C GLU A 44 2.55 28.48 12.20
N MET A 45 1.75 27.43 12.20
CA MET A 45 0.36 27.50 11.76
C MET A 45 -0.45 26.54 12.63
N THR A 46 -1.10 27.14 13.61
CA THR A 46 -2.13 26.57 14.47
C THR A 46 -3.35 26.19 13.64
N VAL A 47 -3.64 24.89 13.51
CA VAL A 47 -5.01 24.38 13.38
C VAL A 47 -5.09 23.11 14.24
N THR A 48 -5.94 23.17 15.24
CA THR A 48 -6.14 22.21 16.33
C THR A 48 -6.69 20.88 15.85
N VAL A 49 -5.90 19.81 15.99
CA VAL A 49 -6.36 18.41 16.07
C VAL A 49 -5.61 17.70 17.20
N ASP A 50 -5.52 18.32 18.38
CA ASP A 50 -4.72 17.79 19.51
C ASP A 50 -5.55 17.48 20.78
N GLN A 51 -6.87 17.29 20.69
CA GLN A 51 -7.68 17.03 21.89
C GLN A 51 -8.18 15.59 22.08
N TYR A 52 -7.72 14.61 21.30
CA TYR A 52 -8.19 13.22 21.45
C TYR A 52 -7.11 12.16 21.69
N LEU A 53 -5.82 12.52 21.86
CA LEU A 53 -4.74 11.53 22.01
C LEU A 53 -4.04 11.50 23.39
N ASP A 54 -4.41 12.35 24.35
CA ASP A 54 -3.62 12.51 25.59
C ASP A 54 -4.11 11.73 26.83
N ASN A 55 -4.99 10.74 26.68
CA ASN A 55 -5.47 9.94 27.82
C ASN A 55 -5.05 8.47 27.77
N TYR A 56 -3.74 8.20 27.79
CA TYR A 56 -3.20 6.89 28.17
C TYR A 56 -1.99 7.02 29.11
N PRO A 57 -1.94 6.28 30.24
CA PRO A 57 -0.83 6.33 31.19
C PRO A 57 0.47 5.76 30.59
N PRO A 58 1.65 6.22 31.01
CA PRO A 58 2.91 5.79 30.42
C PRO A 58 3.22 4.35 30.87
N SER A 59 3.01 3.39 29.99
CA SER A 59 3.44 2.01 30.22
C SER A 59 4.25 1.52 29.03
N THR A 60 5.47 1.05 29.33
CA THR A 60 6.51 0.51 28.43
C THR A 60 7.15 1.48 27.43
N PRO A 61 8.44 1.31 27.07
CA PRO A 61 9.10 2.15 26.08
C PRO A 61 8.48 1.86 24.72
N GLU A 62 7.48 2.67 24.35
CA GLU A 62 6.76 2.56 23.09
C GLU A 62 7.77 2.44 21.94
N ARG A 63 7.65 1.37 21.14
CA ARG A 63 8.32 1.33 19.86
C ARG A 63 7.78 2.49 19.06
N LYS A 64 8.57 3.54 18.90
CA LYS A 64 8.23 4.63 18.00
C LYS A 64 8.46 4.15 16.56
N PHE A 65 7.58 4.55 15.66
CA PHE A 65 7.63 4.15 14.26
C PHE A 65 7.55 5.41 13.41
N TRP A 66 8.38 5.49 12.37
CA TRP A 66 8.25 6.52 11.35
C TRP A 66 6.96 6.35 10.52
N VAL A 67 6.32 5.18 10.56
CA VAL A 67 4.97 4.96 10.01
C VAL A 67 4.07 4.31 11.06
N ARG A 68 3.04 5.03 11.52
CA ARG A 68 1.95 4.48 12.34
C ARG A 68 0.82 4.02 11.44
N LEU A 69 0.15 2.92 11.80
CA LEU A 69 -0.99 2.36 11.04
C LEU A 69 -2.21 2.32 11.94
N TYR A 70 -3.35 2.80 11.46
CA TYR A 70 -4.62 2.79 12.20
C TYR A 70 -5.84 2.75 11.26
N GLY A 71 -7.02 2.90 11.86
CA GLY A 71 -8.32 2.83 11.19
C GLY A 71 -8.76 1.39 10.93
N PRO A 72 -10.01 1.21 10.44
CA PRO A 72 -10.56 -0.11 10.12
C PRO A 72 -9.66 -0.85 9.13
N GLY A 73 -9.19 -2.03 9.53
CA GLY A 73 -8.29 -2.83 8.72
C GLY A 73 -6.94 -2.16 8.43
N LEU A 74 -6.43 -1.26 9.27
CA LEU A 74 -5.07 -0.68 9.12
C LEU A 74 -4.84 -0.02 7.75
N ARG A 75 -5.89 0.62 7.24
CA ARG A 75 -5.89 1.24 5.91
C ARG A 75 -5.25 2.61 5.87
N VAL A 76 -5.03 3.23 7.04
CA VAL A 76 -4.41 4.55 7.14
C VAL A 76 -2.94 4.38 7.54
N ALA A 77 -2.05 4.93 6.73
CA ALA A 77 -0.63 5.08 7.04
C ALA A 77 -0.32 6.54 7.38
N TYR A 78 0.15 6.77 8.60
CA TYR A 78 0.54 8.07 9.12
C TYR A 78 2.05 8.15 9.27
N PHE A 79 2.65 8.93 8.38
CA PHE A 79 4.08 9.09 8.26
C PHE A 79 4.58 10.20 9.18
N HIS A 80 5.71 9.94 9.82
CA HIS A 80 6.49 10.92 10.59
C HIS A 80 5.60 11.68 11.58
N PRO A 81 5.01 10.98 12.57
CA PRO A 81 4.01 11.55 13.49
C PRO A 81 4.53 12.72 14.32
N ASN A 82 5.84 12.75 14.58
CA ASN A 82 6.51 13.74 15.41
C ASN A 82 7.28 14.74 14.55
N TRP A 83 8.32 14.25 13.88
CA TRP A 83 9.20 14.99 12.98
C TRP A 83 9.70 14.03 11.89
N SER A 84 10.31 14.58 10.83
CA SER A 84 10.85 13.79 9.73
C SER A 84 12.37 13.90 9.69
N SER A 85 13.05 12.75 9.65
CA SER A 85 14.51 12.62 9.56
C SER A 85 14.99 12.04 8.24
N GLY A 86 14.07 11.81 7.30
CA GLY A 86 14.38 11.10 6.06
C GLY A 86 13.12 10.58 5.37
N THR A 87 13.27 9.50 4.62
CA THR A 87 12.18 8.90 3.84
C THR A 87 11.72 7.62 4.49
N ALA A 88 10.43 7.55 4.82
CA ALA A 88 9.79 6.37 5.38
C ALA A 88 8.80 5.76 4.38
N GLY A 89 8.56 4.46 4.49
CA GLY A 89 7.76 3.66 3.59
C GLY A 89 7.00 2.56 4.32
N VAL A 90 5.91 2.12 3.71
CA VAL A 90 5.14 0.95 4.16
C VAL A 90 4.71 0.11 2.97
N ARG A 91 4.74 -1.21 3.16
CA ARG A 91 4.34 -2.21 2.18
C ARG A 91 2.93 -2.73 2.47
N GLY A 92 2.17 -3.03 1.43
CA GLY A 92 0.88 -3.71 1.51
C GLY A 92 1.01 -5.21 1.78
N THR A 93 -0.08 -5.84 2.24
CA THR A 93 -0.13 -7.29 2.48
C THR A 93 -0.45 -8.13 1.24
N ARG A 94 -0.85 -7.50 0.12
CA ARG A 94 -1.22 -8.17 -1.12
C ARG A 94 -0.02 -8.46 -2.00
N VAL A 95 0.14 -9.73 -2.39
CA VAL A 95 0.98 -10.14 -3.53
C VAL A 95 0.22 -9.89 -4.83
N LEU A 96 0.87 -9.27 -5.81
CA LEU A 96 0.24 -8.78 -7.04
C LEU A 96 0.49 -9.66 -8.28
N ASN A 97 1.53 -10.49 -8.29
CA ASN A 97 1.92 -11.24 -9.50
C ASN A 97 0.77 -12.12 -10.03
N ASN A 98 0.71 -12.28 -11.34
CA ASN A 98 -0.28 -13.11 -12.05
C ASN A 98 -1.76 -12.69 -11.87
N GLY A 99 -2.03 -11.50 -11.33
CA GLY A 99 -3.38 -10.97 -11.19
C GLY A 99 -3.49 -9.54 -11.69
N ARG A 100 -4.73 -9.04 -11.71
CA ARG A 100 -5.03 -7.63 -12.00
C ARG A 100 -5.66 -6.99 -10.78
N TYR A 101 -5.08 -5.89 -10.34
CA TYR A 101 -5.44 -5.20 -9.11
C TYR A 101 -5.54 -3.71 -9.37
N TYR A 102 -6.54 -3.08 -8.78
CA TYR A 102 -6.67 -1.64 -8.74
C TYR A 102 -6.80 -1.21 -7.29
N TRP A 103 -6.04 -0.21 -6.86
CA TRP A 103 -6.25 0.41 -5.55
C TRP A 103 -6.06 1.92 -5.62
N GLU A 104 -6.74 2.61 -4.71
CA GLU A 104 -6.60 4.05 -4.54
C GLU A 104 -5.90 4.36 -3.22
N VAL A 105 -4.96 5.30 -3.30
CA VAL A 105 -4.33 5.95 -2.16
C VAL A 105 -4.80 7.39 -2.12
N CYS A 106 -5.63 7.71 -1.13
CA CYS A 106 -6.02 9.08 -0.86
C CYS A 106 -4.96 9.74 0.00
N VAL A 107 -4.31 10.76 -0.55
CA VAL A 107 -3.44 11.66 0.21
C VAL A 107 -4.30 12.82 0.68
N SER A 108 -4.28 13.11 1.98
CA SER A 108 -5.00 14.24 2.55
C SER A 108 -4.47 15.58 2.01
N GLN A 109 -4.88 16.72 2.57
CA GLN A 109 -4.52 18.07 2.10
C GLN A 109 -3.03 18.43 2.20
N ARG A 110 -2.15 17.45 2.40
CA ARG A 110 -0.72 17.60 2.66
C ARG A 110 0.10 16.87 1.58
N VAL A 111 -0.16 17.14 0.31
CA VAL A 111 0.80 16.80 -0.76
C VAL A 111 1.88 17.88 -0.78
N PHE A 112 3.06 17.61 -0.23
CA PHE A 112 4.18 18.55 -0.14
C PHE A 112 5.50 17.83 0.20
N GLY A 113 6.59 18.59 0.30
CA GLY A 113 7.88 18.10 0.77
C GLY A 113 8.75 17.53 -0.36
N THR A 114 9.87 16.90 0.02
CA THR A 114 10.87 16.46 -0.95
C THR A 114 10.38 15.31 -1.83
N SER A 115 9.69 14.33 -1.22
CA SER A 115 9.28 13.09 -1.87
C SER A 115 8.03 12.48 -1.22
N MET A 116 7.09 12.09 -2.08
CA MET A 116 5.95 11.23 -1.78
C MET A 116 5.79 10.31 -2.97
N MET A 117 5.69 9.01 -2.73
CA MET A 117 5.74 8.02 -3.80
C MET A 117 4.66 6.96 -3.67
N PHE A 118 4.21 6.47 -4.81
CA PHE A 118 3.17 5.46 -4.96
C PHE A 118 3.62 4.43 -5.98
N GLY A 119 3.51 3.14 -5.66
CA GLY A 119 3.81 2.11 -6.65
C GLY A 119 3.92 0.72 -6.05
N VAL A 120 4.86 -0.06 -6.56
CA VAL A 120 5.08 -1.44 -6.14
C VAL A 120 6.56 -1.73 -5.93
N GLY A 121 6.85 -2.75 -5.12
CA GLY A 121 8.21 -3.26 -5.00
C GLY A 121 8.24 -4.68 -4.46
N THR A 122 9.42 -5.28 -4.53
CA THR A 122 9.67 -6.61 -3.98
C THR A 122 9.79 -6.57 -2.45
N ARG A 123 10.00 -7.73 -1.82
CA ARG A 123 10.35 -7.79 -0.40
C ARG A 123 11.68 -7.11 -0.06
N ARG A 124 12.57 -6.98 -1.03
CA ARG A 124 13.89 -6.37 -0.87
C ARG A 124 13.88 -4.85 -1.03
N ALA A 125 12.81 -4.28 -1.57
CA ALA A 125 12.63 -2.83 -1.63
C ALA A 125 12.76 -2.23 -0.23
N ARG A 126 13.70 -1.31 -0.08
CA ARG A 126 13.97 -0.61 1.17
C ARG A 126 12.77 0.24 1.56
N LEU A 127 12.51 0.33 2.86
CA LEU A 127 11.39 1.11 3.41
C LEU A 127 11.86 2.31 4.24
N HIS A 128 13.14 2.43 4.57
CA HIS A 128 13.64 3.55 5.37
C HIS A 128 15.02 4.00 4.92
N VAL A 129 15.24 5.31 4.90
CA VAL A 129 16.57 5.92 4.75
C VAL A 129 16.59 7.26 5.49
N ASP A 130 17.69 7.55 6.18
CA ASP A 130 17.93 8.84 6.86
C ASP A 130 18.39 9.92 5.86
N ALA A 131 17.67 10.03 4.75
CA ALA A 131 17.87 11.01 3.70
C ALA A 131 16.53 11.36 3.04
N PHE A 132 16.37 12.60 2.58
CA PHE A 132 15.17 13.05 1.90
C PHE A 132 15.28 12.76 0.40
N MET A 133 14.79 11.60 -0.05
CA MET A 133 14.96 11.13 -1.43
C MET A 133 13.77 10.33 -1.95
N ASN A 134 13.78 10.04 -3.25
CA ASN A 134 12.84 9.08 -3.85
C ASN A 134 13.32 7.67 -3.53
N LEU A 135 12.67 7.00 -2.57
CA LEU A 135 13.05 5.66 -2.13
C LEU A 135 12.56 4.57 -3.10
N LEU A 136 11.32 4.70 -3.59
CA LEU A 136 10.72 3.67 -4.43
C LEU A 136 11.24 3.77 -5.88
N GLY A 137 12.08 2.81 -6.28
CA GLY A 137 12.74 2.81 -7.58
C GLY A 137 14.14 3.43 -7.58
N GLU A 138 14.72 3.67 -6.38
CA GLU A 138 16.14 3.97 -6.22
C GLU A 138 17.05 2.85 -6.76
N ASP A 139 16.54 1.63 -6.78
CA ASP A 139 17.16 0.41 -7.29
C ASP A 139 16.16 -0.39 -8.15
N GLU A 140 16.53 -1.61 -8.53
CA GLU A 140 15.70 -2.51 -9.34
C GLU A 140 14.54 -3.16 -8.55
N GLN A 141 14.47 -2.96 -7.23
CA GLN A 141 13.49 -3.61 -6.37
C GLN A 141 12.16 -2.85 -6.28
N GLY A 142 12.07 -1.65 -6.86
CA GLY A 142 10.89 -0.80 -6.80
C GLY A 142 10.55 -0.10 -8.12
N TRP A 143 9.26 0.20 -8.30
CA TRP A 143 8.70 0.99 -9.38
C TRP A 143 7.76 2.02 -8.78
N GLY A 144 8.10 3.31 -8.88
CA GLY A 144 7.39 4.37 -8.17
C GLY A 144 7.08 5.59 -9.00
N LEU A 145 5.89 6.17 -8.80
CA LEU A 145 5.53 7.51 -9.23
C LEU A 145 5.72 8.47 -8.06
N SER A 146 6.49 9.54 -8.25
CA SER A 146 6.60 10.63 -7.28
C SER A 146 5.48 11.66 -7.49
N HIS A 147 5.10 12.37 -6.42
CA HIS A 147 4.15 13.50 -6.51
C HIS A 147 4.65 14.65 -7.43
N LYS A 148 5.94 14.67 -7.77
CA LYS A 148 6.53 15.58 -8.76
C LYS A 148 6.27 15.17 -10.21
N GLY A 149 5.53 14.08 -10.43
CA GLY A 149 5.16 13.59 -11.76
C GLY A 149 6.27 12.79 -12.47
N LEU A 150 7.23 12.27 -11.72
CA LEU A 150 8.36 11.50 -12.22
C LEU A 150 8.19 10.01 -11.90
N LEU A 151 8.48 9.15 -12.86
CA LEU A 151 8.60 7.71 -12.64
C LEU A 151 10.03 7.37 -12.26
N TRP A 152 10.21 6.44 -11.32
CA TRP A 152 11.48 5.97 -10.80
C TRP A 152 11.56 4.45 -10.84
N HIS A 153 12.67 3.94 -11.37
CA HIS A 153 13.03 2.52 -11.37
C HIS A 153 14.52 2.36 -11.72
N GLY A 154 15.24 1.46 -11.03
CA GLY A 154 16.64 1.17 -11.34
C GLY A 154 17.57 2.37 -11.18
N GLY A 155 17.25 3.28 -10.23
CA GLY A 155 18.01 4.51 -10.01
C GLY A 155 17.85 5.56 -11.11
N ARG A 156 16.97 5.32 -12.09
CA ARG A 156 16.70 6.22 -13.21
C ARG A 156 15.30 6.80 -13.09
N TRP A 157 15.10 7.96 -13.71
CA TRP A 157 13.81 8.63 -13.72
C TRP A 157 13.42 9.16 -15.10
N THR A 158 12.11 9.35 -15.30
CA THR A 158 11.51 9.94 -16.50
C THR A 158 10.29 10.77 -16.15
N HIS A 159 10.05 11.85 -16.91
CA HIS A 159 8.79 12.60 -16.82
C HIS A 159 7.62 11.74 -17.28
N TYR A 160 6.48 11.87 -16.59
CA TYR A 160 5.28 11.10 -16.91
C TYR A 160 4.00 11.92 -16.81
N THR A 161 3.89 12.80 -15.81
CA THR A 161 2.74 13.69 -15.66
C THR A 161 3.17 15.02 -15.09
N LYS A 162 2.26 16.00 -15.08
CA LYS A 162 2.48 17.26 -14.37
C LYS A 162 2.59 16.99 -12.87
N PRO A 163 3.44 17.73 -12.13
CA PRO A 163 3.48 17.66 -10.68
C PRO A 163 2.09 17.80 -10.05
N PHE A 164 1.87 17.11 -8.95
CA PHE A 164 0.64 17.21 -8.19
C PHE A 164 0.58 18.60 -7.54
N ARG A 165 -0.62 19.15 -7.39
CA ARG A 165 -0.78 20.45 -6.74
C ARG A 165 -0.45 20.32 -5.26
N GLU A 166 0.41 21.19 -4.77
CA GLU A 166 0.76 21.20 -3.36
C GLU A 166 -0.43 21.59 -2.49
N ASN A 167 -0.49 21.03 -1.29
CA ASN A 167 -1.53 21.28 -0.28
C ASN A 167 -2.98 21.04 -0.77
N VAL A 168 -3.15 20.22 -1.80
CA VAL A 168 -4.46 19.81 -2.32
C VAL A 168 -4.62 18.31 -2.14
N ALA A 169 -5.76 17.90 -1.55
CA ALA A 169 -6.09 16.49 -1.43
C ALA A 169 -6.08 15.83 -2.82
N THR A 170 -5.39 14.70 -2.93
CA THR A 170 -5.18 14.03 -4.21
C THR A 170 -5.41 12.54 -4.03
N THR A 171 -6.17 11.94 -4.94
CA THR A 171 -6.34 10.49 -5.00
C THR A 171 -5.47 9.91 -6.11
N VAL A 172 -4.57 9.01 -5.74
CA VAL A 172 -3.72 8.27 -6.69
C VAL A 172 -4.27 6.86 -6.84
N GLY A 173 -4.81 6.56 -8.01
CA GLY A 173 -5.19 5.20 -8.39
C GLY A 173 -4.02 4.46 -9.04
N VAL A 174 -3.86 3.19 -8.72
CA VAL A 174 -2.82 2.32 -9.30
C VAL A 174 -3.50 1.08 -9.86
N LEU A 175 -3.44 0.90 -11.18
CA LEU A 175 -3.83 -0.33 -11.86
C LEU A 175 -2.57 -1.14 -12.15
N PHE A 176 -2.43 -2.26 -11.45
CA PHE A 176 -1.42 -3.27 -11.74
C PHE A 176 -2.04 -4.39 -12.58
N ASP A 177 -1.50 -4.61 -13.76
CA ASP A 177 -1.84 -5.75 -14.61
C ASP A 177 -0.64 -6.70 -14.68
N GLY A 178 -0.65 -7.75 -13.86
CA GLY A 178 0.43 -8.73 -13.81
C GLY A 178 0.46 -9.69 -14.99
N ILE A 179 -0.58 -9.70 -15.84
CA ILE A 179 -0.66 -10.55 -17.04
C ILE A 179 0.00 -9.81 -18.21
N ALA A 180 -0.38 -8.55 -18.42
CA ALA A 180 0.27 -7.67 -19.40
C ALA A 180 1.65 -7.19 -18.91
N GLY A 181 1.90 -7.27 -17.60
CA GLY A 181 3.10 -6.77 -16.94
C GLY A 181 3.20 -5.25 -16.96
N THR A 182 2.10 -4.55 -16.67
CA THR A 182 2.03 -3.08 -16.72
C THR A 182 1.54 -2.46 -15.43
N ILE A 183 1.99 -1.22 -15.16
CA ILE A 183 1.41 -0.35 -14.14
C ILE A 183 0.87 0.91 -14.83
N THR A 184 -0.37 1.25 -14.54
CA THR A 184 -1.07 2.44 -15.04
C THR A 184 -1.52 3.28 -13.85
N TYR A 185 -1.17 4.56 -13.83
CA TYR A 185 -1.58 5.46 -12.74
C TYR A 185 -2.79 6.30 -13.14
N TYR A 186 -3.58 6.64 -12.12
CA TYR A 186 -4.72 7.54 -12.21
C TYR A 186 -4.51 8.65 -11.19
N LYS A 187 -4.86 9.88 -11.55
CA LYS A 187 -4.90 11.01 -10.62
C LYS A 187 -6.30 11.60 -10.62
N ASP A 188 -6.94 11.59 -9.46
CA ASP A 188 -8.30 12.12 -9.27
C ASP A 188 -9.30 11.52 -10.28
N GLY A 189 -9.17 10.21 -10.53
CA GLY A 189 -9.96 9.45 -11.49
C GLY A 189 -9.54 9.57 -12.96
N ILE A 190 -8.57 10.43 -13.29
CA ILE A 190 -8.08 10.60 -14.66
C ILE A 190 -6.94 9.61 -14.94
N ASN A 191 -7.09 8.79 -15.98
CA ASN A 191 -6.03 7.88 -16.44
C ASN A 191 -4.84 8.67 -17.01
N LEU A 192 -3.64 8.40 -16.50
CA LEU A 192 -2.40 9.07 -16.93
C LEU A 192 -1.60 8.27 -17.96
N GLY A 193 -2.04 7.06 -18.32
CA GLY A 193 -1.36 6.17 -19.26
C GLY A 193 -0.59 5.03 -18.57
N VAL A 194 0.12 4.24 -19.35
CA VAL A 194 1.00 3.17 -18.84
C VAL A 194 2.31 3.81 -18.38
N ALA A 195 2.67 3.61 -17.13
CA ALA A 195 3.91 4.10 -16.53
C ALA A 195 5.05 3.10 -16.65
N PHE A 196 4.79 1.82 -16.35
CA PHE A 196 5.81 0.78 -16.37
C PHE A 196 5.34 -0.43 -17.17
N LYS A 197 6.31 -1.15 -17.76
CA LYS A 197 6.14 -2.39 -18.53
C LYS A 197 7.16 -3.43 -18.06
N GLY A 198 6.95 -4.70 -18.42
CA GLY A 198 7.87 -5.81 -18.08
C GLY A 198 7.64 -6.41 -16.69
N LEU A 199 6.60 -6.00 -15.95
CA LEU A 199 6.38 -6.47 -14.57
C LEU A 199 6.00 -7.96 -14.49
N HIS A 200 5.60 -8.57 -15.61
CA HIS A 200 5.30 -10.01 -15.69
C HIS A 200 6.57 -10.88 -15.66
N GLU A 201 7.75 -10.30 -15.96
CA GLU A 201 9.04 -11.00 -15.91
C GLU A 201 9.58 -11.12 -14.48
N VAL A 202 9.08 -10.28 -13.56
CA VAL A 202 9.49 -10.27 -12.16
C VAL A 202 8.91 -11.49 -11.44
N ARG A 203 9.77 -12.46 -11.16
CA ARG A 203 9.39 -13.71 -10.45
C ARG A 203 9.19 -13.50 -8.95
N GLU A 204 9.84 -12.49 -8.38
CA GLU A 204 9.67 -12.17 -6.96
C GLU A 204 8.28 -11.58 -6.67
N PRO A 205 7.70 -11.88 -5.49
CA PRO A 205 6.45 -11.29 -5.09
C PRO A 205 6.51 -9.76 -5.05
N LEU A 206 5.62 -9.12 -5.80
CA LEU A 206 5.42 -7.68 -5.85
C LEU A 206 4.29 -7.26 -4.92
N TYR A 207 4.51 -6.14 -4.22
CA TYR A 207 3.58 -5.60 -3.24
C TYR A 207 3.35 -4.11 -3.47
N PRO A 208 2.15 -3.58 -3.18
CA PRO A 208 1.93 -2.14 -3.11
C PRO A 208 2.86 -1.50 -2.08
N ILE A 209 3.46 -0.35 -2.42
CA ILE A 209 4.31 0.43 -1.51
C ILE A 209 3.96 1.91 -1.65
N VAL A 210 3.94 2.60 -0.51
CA VAL A 210 3.88 4.06 -0.45
C VAL A 210 5.01 4.59 0.43
N CYS A 211 5.56 5.75 0.07
CA CYS A 211 6.64 6.42 0.80
C CYS A 211 6.36 7.90 0.99
N SER A 212 6.86 8.49 2.07
CA SER A 212 6.81 9.94 2.31
C SER A 212 8.02 10.44 3.09
N THR A 213 8.49 11.63 2.72
CA THR A 213 9.42 12.44 3.51
C THR A 213 8.72 13.44 4.41
N ALA A 214 7.45 13.73 4.16
CA ALA A 214 6.75 14.82 4.83
C ALA A 214 6.23 14.38 6.20
N ALA A 215 6.48 15.22 7.21
CA ALA A 215 5.93 15.04 8.56
C ALA A 215 4.40 15.09 8.55
N LYS A 216 3.79 14.29 9.44
CA LYS A 216 2.35 14.28 9.70
C LYS A 216 1.51 14.07 8.42
N THR A 217 1.99 13.21 7.51
CA THR A 217 1.27 12.89 6.26
C THR A 217 0.43 11.65 6.44
N GLU A 218 -0.83 11.71 6.01
CA GLU A 218 -1.73 10.56 5.97
C GLU A 218 -1.96 10.08 4.54
N MET A 219 -1.79 8.78 4.33
CA MET A 219 -2.13 8.08 3.10
C MET A 219 -3.08 6.94 3.40
N THR A 220 -4.28 7.00 2.83
CA THR A 220 -5.38 6.08 3.15
C THR A 220 -5.72 5.21 1.95
N LEU A 221 -5.79 3.89 2.18
CA LEU A 221 -6.33 2.95 1.20
C LEU A 221 -7.84 3.12 1.07
N ALA A 222 -8.28 3.43 -0.15
CA ALA A 222 -9.69 3.61 -0.48
C ALA A 222 -10.19 2.44 -1.34
N VAL A 223 -10.69 2.72 -2.56
CA VAL A 223 -11.20 1.70 -3.47
C VAL A 223 -10.12 0.65 -3.71
N MET A 224 -10.47 -0.62 -3.59
CA MET A 224 -9.59 -1.76 -3.84
C MET A 224 -10.36 -2.80 -4.61
N LYS A 225 -9.89 -3.12 -5.82
CA LYS A 225 -10.51 -4.08 -6.72
C LYS A 225 -9.48 -5.09 -7.16
N ARG A 226 -9.94 -6.32 -7.39
CA ARG A 226 -9.20 -7.35 -8.10
C ARG A 226 -10.06 -7.92 -9.21
N ASP A 227 -9.41 -8.41 -10.25
CA ASP A 227 -10.10 -9.21 -11.25
C ASP A 227 -10.33 -10.65 -10.77
N PHE A 228 -11.22 -11.36 -11.47
CA PHE A 228 -11.44 -12.78 -11.25
C PHE A 228 -10.37 -13.59 -11.95
N VAL A 229 -9.79 -14.56 -11.23
CA VAL A 229 -8.76 -15.44 -11.81
C VAL A 229 -9.36 -16.38 -12.85
N ASN A 230 -10.59 -16.86 -12.60
CA ASN A 230 -11.30 -17.77 -13.49
C ASN A 230 -12.82 -17.71 -13.26
N LEU A 231 -13.58 -18.48 -14.05
CA LEU A 231 -15.03 -18.53 -13.93
C LEU A 231 -15.49 -19.06 -12.56
N GLN A 232 -14.77 -20.00 -11.97
CA GLN A 232 -15.10 -20.55 -10.65
C GLN A 232 -15.03 -19.47 -9.55
N ASP A 233 -13.97 -18.66 -9.53
CA ASP A 233 -13.81 -17.52 -8.61
C ASP A 233 -14.92 -16.46 -8.83
N ARG A 234 -15.27 -16.20 -10.10
CA ARG A 234 -16.39 -15.31 -10.43
C ARG A 234 -17.72 -15.84 -9.94
N CYS A 235 -18.03 -17.11 -10.20
CA CYS A 235 -19.24 -17.77 -9.73
C CYS A 235 -19.31 -17.76 -8.20
N ARG A 236 -18.21 -18.10 -7.51
CA ARG A 236 -18.11 -18.05 -6.05
C ARG A 236 -18.45 -16.67 -5.51
N ALA A 237 -17.83 -15.61 -6.04
CA ALA A 237 -18.09 -14.25 -5.58
C ALA A 237 -19.54 -13.81 -5.81
N VAL A 238 -20.16 -14.18 -6.93
CA VAL A 238 -21.58 -13.87 -7.21
C VAL A 238 -22.50 -14.61 -6.23
N ILE A 239 -22.21 -15.89 -5.93
CA ILE A 239 -22.99 -16.69 -4.97
C ILE A 239 -22.88 -16.08 -3.56
N LEU A 240 -21.67 -15.75 -3.10
CA LEU A 240 -21.44 -15.20 -1.76
C LEU A 240 -22.00 -13.80 -1.53
N LYS A 241 -22.30 -13.04 -2.60
CA LYS A 241 -23.06 -11.78 -2.47
C LYS A 241 -24.51 -12.01 -2.05
N ARG A 242 -25.07 -13.18 -2.38
CA ARG A 242 -26.47 -13.55 -2.09
C ARG A 242 -26.59 -14.45 -0.86
N VAL A 243 -25.58 -15.27 -0.61
CA VAL A 243 -25.52 -16.20 0.52
C VAL A 243 -24.64 -15.56 1.59
N ARG A 244 -25.24 -15.05 2.67
CA ARG A 244 -24.56 -14.28 3.72
C ARG A 244 -24.36 -15.05 5.03
N SER A 245 -24.90 -16.27 5.14
CA SER A 245 -24.73 -17.10 6.32
C SER A 245 -24.58 -18.58 5.97
N PRO A 246 -23.92 -19.37 6.84
CA PRO A 246 -23.82 -20.83 6.69
C PRO A 246 -25.20 -21.50 6.53
N ASN A 247 -26.20 -21.05 7.30
CA ASN A 247 -27.56 -21.59 7.20
C ASN A 247 -28.19 -21.39 5.81
N GLN A 248 -27.89 -20.29 5.11
CA GLN A 248 -28.34 -20.09 3.73
C GLN A 248 -27.59 -21.00 2.76
N LEU A 249 -26.31 -21.24 3.01
CA LEU A 249 -25.48 -22.15 2.21
C LEU A 249 -25.95 -23.60 2.35
N ASP A 250 -26.37 -24.01 3.55
CA ASP A 250 -26.88 -25.35 3.81
C ASP A 250 -28.21 -25.65 3.10
N ARG A 251 -29.04 -24.61 2.92
CA ARG A 251 -30.28 -24.70 2.12
C ARG A 251 -30.03 -24.92 0.64
N LEU A 252 -28.84 -24.59 0.14
CA LEU A 252 -28.50 -24.91 -1.24
C LEU A 252 -28.32 -26.43 -1.36
N ARG A 253 -29.00 -27.04 -2.35
CA ARG A 253 -28.86 -28.46 -2.67
C ARG A 253 -27.58 -28.73 -3.45
N LEU A 254 -26.44 -28.32 -2.88
CA LEU A 254 -25.10 -28.46 -3.46
C LEU A 254 -24.35 -29.62 -2.80
N PRO A 255 -23.47 -30.32 -3.56
CA PRO A 255 -22.54 -31.29 -3.00
C PRO A 255 -21.70 -30.72 -1.84
N ALA A 256 -21.37 -31.55 -0.86
CA ALA A 256 -20.64 -31.15 0.35
C ALA A 256 -19.31 -30.43 0.04
N ARG A 257 -18.56 -30.89 -0.98
CA ARG A 257 -17.32 -30.23 -1.41
C ARG A 257 -17.52 -28.80 -1.90
N ILE A 258 -18.63 -28.53 -2.59
CA ILE A 258 -18.96 -27.17 -3.07
C ILE A 258 -19.43 -26.30 -1.91
N LYS A 259 -20.20 -26.84 -0.96
CA LYS A 259 -20.56 -26.12 0.28
C LYS A 259 -19.31 -25.76 1.09
N ALA A 260 -18.40 -26.70 1.31
CA ALA A 260 -17.14 -26.44 2.00
C ALA A 260 -16.34 -25.34 1.30
N TYR A 261 -16.16 -25.46 -0.02
CA TYR A 261 -15.51 -24.44 -0.84
C TYR A 261 -16.19 -23.07 -0.72
N LEU A 262 -17.51 -22.97 -0.81
CA LEU A 262 -18.19 -21.68 -0.65
C LEU A 262 -18.12 -21.14 0.79
N GLY A 263 -18.05 -22.01 1.79
CA GLY A 263 -18.04 -21.66 3.22
C GLY A 263 -16.72 -21.15 3.79
N GLU A 264 -15.57 -21.43 3.16
CA GLU A 264 -14.24 -20.98 3.66
C GLU A 264 -14.17 -19.49 4.04
N PRO A 265 -14.69 -18.51 3.27
CA PRO A 265 -14.65 -17.10 3.65
C PRO A 265 -15.65 -16.73 4.76
N MET A 266 -16.61 -17.60 5.07
CA MET A 266 -17.57 -17.41 6.16
C MET A 266 -17.03 -17.93 7.50
N SER A 267 -16.05 -18.83 7.47
CA SER A 267 -15.22 -19.15 8.62
C SER A 267 -14.10 -18.12 8.69
N GLU A 268 -14.06 -17.30 9.74
CA GLU A 268 -13.02 -16.29 9.96
C GLU A 268 -11.63 -16.92 10.14
N THR A 269 -10.99 -17.35 9.05
CA THR A 269 -9.56 -17.61 9.00
C THR A 269 -9.09 -17.32 7.57
N VAL A 270 -8.47 -16.16 7.38
CA VAL A 270 -7.73 -15.85 6.15
C VAL A 270 -6.57 -16.83 6.08
N GLN A 271 -6.76 -17.98 5.43
CA GLN A 271 -5.67 -18.86 5.10
C GLN A 271 -4.84 -18.24 3.96
N PRO A 272 -3.50 -18.29 4.06
CA PRO A 272 -2.64 -17.77 3.00
C PRO A 272 -2.92 -18.50 1.68
N PHE A 273 -2.91 -17.74 0.59
CA PHE A 273 -3.06 -18.23 -0.77
C PHE A 273 -2.07 -19.37 -1.04
N GLN A 274 -2.56 -20.58 -1.28
CA GLN A 274 -1.75 -21.67 -1.81
C GLN A 274 -1.79 -21.62 -3.34
N PRO A 275 -0.62 -21.56 -4.02
CA PRO A 275 -0.57 -21.65 -5.48
C PRO A 275 -1.18 -22.96 -5.95
N VAL A 276 -2.03 -22.90 -6.97
CA VAL A 276 -2.78 -24.05 -7.52
C VAL A 276 -1.89 -25.01 -8.33
N ASN A 277 -0.63 -24.65 -8.61
CA ASN A 277 0.28 -25.49 -9.40
C ASN A 277 1.37 -26.14 -8.51
N LYS A 278 1.16 -27.40 -8.13
CA LYS A 278 2.17 -28.28 -7.51
C LYS A 278 2.87 -29.23 -8.50
N TYR A 279 2.82 -28.96 -9.80
CA TYR A 279 3.40 -29.85 -10.83
C TYR A 279 4.38 -29.19 -11.78
N VAL A 280 5.34 -28.39 -11.28
CA VAL A 280 6.57 -28.08 -12.04
C VAL A 280 7.75 -27.90 -11.07
N LEU A 281 8.05 -28.93 -10.28
CA LEU A 281 9.37 -29.11 -9.63
C LEU A 281 9.63 -30.61 -9.57
N ASN A 282 9.89 -31.19 -10.73
CA ASN A 282 10.55 -32.48 -10.94
C ASN A 282 10.71 -32.69 -12.44
N SER A 283 11.64 -31.95 -13.07
CA SER A 283 12.38 -32.33 -14.28
C SER A 283 13.43 -31.26 -14.58
N MET A 284 14.71 -31.63 -14.36
CA MET A 284 15.96 -30.95 -14.75
C MET A 284 16.33 -29.66 -14.03
#